data_AF-A0A2R6GP81-F1
#
_entry.id   AF-A0A2R6GP81-F1
#
_cell.length_a   1.000
_cell.length_b   1.000
_cell.length_c   1.000
_cell.angle_alpha   90.00
_cell.angle_beta   90.00
_cell.angle_gamma   90.00
#
_symmetry.space_group_name_H-M   'P 1'
#
loop_
_entity.id
_entity.type
_entity.pdbx_description
1 polymer ?
#
loop_
_entity_poly.entity_id
_entity_poly.type
_entity_poly.pdbx_seq_one_letter_code
_entity_poly.pdbx_strand_id
1 'polypeptide(L)' 'MPEFDAVLVYDGDCPFCSAAATAMRRLPEVGAVAWDEDATQSFLREQFGDAPFALVPVDLAGEQV' A
#
# COMPACT_ATOMS: atom_id res chain seq x y z
N MET A 1 -15.49 6.37 9.06
CA MET A 1 -14.67 5.65 8.06
C MET A 1 -13.56 4.98 8.85
N PRO A 2 -13.20 3.72 8.60
CA PRO A 2 -12.04 3.14 9.29
C PRO A 2 -10.83 4.07 9.06
N GLU A 3 -10.24 4.53 10.14
CA GLU A 3 -9.02 5.33 10.14
C GLU A 3 -7.88 4.33 9.93
N PHE A 4 -7.31 4.33 8.73
CA PHE A 4 -6.13 3.55 8.43
C PHE A 4 -4.91 4.42 8.71
N ASP A 5 -3.93 3.86 9.39
CA ASP A 5 -2.65 4.51 9.63
C ASP A 5 -1.65 4.16 8.52
N ALA A 6 -1.91 3.09 7.75
CA ALA A 6 -1.09 2.78 6.60
C ALA A 6 -1.84 2.06 5.48
N VAL A 7 -1.31 2.13 4.26
CA VAL A 7 -1.85 1.42 3.09
C VAL A 7 -0.80 0.50 2.49
N LEU A 8 -1.24 -0.73 2.19
CA LEU A 8 -0.50 -1.74 1.47
C LEU A 8 -0.91 -1.76 -0.01
N VAL A 9 0.03 -1.43 -0.88
CA VAL A 9 -0.13 -1.58 -2.33
C VAL A 9 0.24 -3.01 -2.75
N TYR A 10 -0.64 -3.69 -3.49
CA TYR A 10 -0.38 -5.04 -3.98
C TYR A 10 -0.87 -5.24 -5.42
N ASP A 11 -0.11 -5.96 -6.22
CA ASP A 11 -0.56 -6.45 -7.53
C ASP A 11 -1.17 -7.84 -7.37
N GLY A 12 -2.25 -8.12 -8.08
CA GLY A 12 -3.12 -9.28 -7.86
C GLY A 12 -2.50 -10.66 -8.14
N ASP A 13 -1.24 -10.72 -8.56
CA ASP A 13 -0.52 -11.93 -8.94
C ASP A 13 0.36 -12.46 -7.77
N CYS A 14 -0.20 -13.38 -6.99
CA CYS A 14 0.40 -13.90 -5.76
C CYS A 14 1.73 -14.64 -5.97
N PRO A 15 2.79 -14.22 -5.27
CA PRO A 15 3.32 -14.99 -4.12
C PRO A 15 3.33 -14.18 -2.81
N PHE A 16 3.23 -12.85 -2.91
CA PHE A 16 3.24 -11.92 -1.77
C PHE A 16 1.89 -11.78 -1.07
N CYS A 17 0.81 -12.31 -1.67
CA CYS A 17 -0.51 -12.39 -1.03
C CYS A 17 -0.46 -13.09 0.34
N SER A 18 0.49 -13.99 0.59
CA SER A 18 0.65 -14.61 1.90
C SER A 18 1.13 -13.59 2.94
N ALA A 19 2.07 -12.72 2.59
CA ALA A 19 2.58 -11.66 3.44
C ALA A 19 1.56 -10.53 3.59
N ALA A 20 0.95 -10.08 2.48
CA ALA A 20 -0.11 -9.08 2.46
C ALA A 20 -1.32 -9.53 3.29
N ALA A 21 -1.84 -10.75 3.06
CA ALA A 21 -2.94 -11.28 3.86
C ALA A 21 -2.55 -11.49 5.32
N THR A 22 -1.27 -11.76 5.62
CA THR A 22 -0.79 -11.84 7.00
C THR A 22 -0.71 -10.48 7.66
N ALA A 23 -0.26 -9.45 6.94
CA ALA A 23 -0.27 -8.06 7.40
C ALA A 23 -1.71 -7.61 7.68
N MET A 24 -2.64 -7.78 6.73
CA MET A 24 -4.06 -7.47 6.90
C MET A 24 -4.71 -8.20 8.09
N ARG A 25 -4.26 -9.43 8.40
CA ARG A 25 -4.76 -10.18 9.58
C ARG A 25 -4.18 -9.72 10.91
N ARG A 26 -2.95 -9.19 10.91
CA ARG A 26 -2.21 -8.84 12.13
C ARG A 26 -2.21 -7.34 12.44
N LEU A 27 -2.50 -6.50 11.44
CA LEU A 27 -2.47 -5.05 11.50
C LEU A 27 -3.83 -4.52 11.02
N PRO A 28 -4.85 -4.45 11.90
CA PRO A 28 -6.20 -4.05 11.52
C PRO A 28 -6.30 -2.59 11.08
N GLU A 29 -5.30 -1.77 11.40
CA GLU A 29 -5.14 -0.37 10.98
C GLU A 29 -4.50 -0.19 9.59
N VAL A 30 -4.19 -1.29 8.90
CA VAL A 30 -3.61 -1.25 7.54
C VAL A 30 -4.70 -1.52 6.49
N GLY A 31 -4.88 -0.57 5.59
CA GLY A 31 -5.71 -0.71 4.39
C GLY A 31 -4.94 -1.41 3.26
N ALA A 32 -5.65 -1.93 2.26
CA ALA A 32 -5.05 -2.53 1.07
C ALA A 32 -5.66 -1.94 -0.20
N VAL A 33 -4.82 -1.60 -1.17
CA VAL A 33 -5.22 -1.07 -2.49
C VAL A 33 -4.50 -1.83 -3.59
N ALA A 34 -5.19 -2.03 -4.71
CA ALA A 34 -4.59 -2.67 -5.87
C ALA A 34 -3.54 -1.74 -6.50
N TRP A 35 -2.43 -2.32 -6.96
CA TRP A 35 -1.37 -1.60 -7.65
C TRP A 35 -1.87 -1.01 -8.99
N ASP A 36 -2.74 -1.74 -9.69
CA ASP A 36 -3.30 -1.32 -11.00
C ASP A 36 -4.34 -0.20 -10.89
N GLU A 37 -4.82 0.15 -9.68
CA GLU A 37 -5.75 1.28 -9.50
C GLU A 37 -5.10 2.60 -9.93
N ASP A 38 -5.84 3.41 -10.71
CA ASP A 38 -5.38 4.72 -11.22
C ASP A 38 -4.88 5.65 -10.11
N ALA A 39 -5.55 5.64 -8.95
CA ALA A 39 -5.15 6.44 -7.79
C ALA A 39 -3.79 5.98 -7.23
N THR A 40 -3.57 4.67 -7.14
CA THR A 40 -2.30 4.08 -6.69
C THR A 40 -1.17 4.43 -7.66
N GLN A 41 -1.41 4.26 -8.96
CA GLN A 41 -0.45 4.59 -10.01
C GLN A 41 -0.06 6.07 -10.00
N SER A 42 -1.03 6.96 -9.82
CA SER A 42 -0.78 8.41 -9.74
C SER A 42 0.06 8.75 -8.52
N PHE A 43 -0.33 8.24 -7.34
CA PHE A 43 0.43 8.44 -6.10
C PHE A 43 1.88 7.97 -6.23
N LEU A 44 2.10 6.75 -6.73
CA LEU A 44 3.45 6.20 -6.87
C LEU A 44 4.32 7.06 -7.78
N ARG A 45 3.78 7.49 -8.94
CA ARG A 45 4.53 8.36 -9.86
C ARG A 45 4.83 9.73 -9.26
N GLU A 46 3.90 10.29 -8.49
CA GLU A 46 4.11 11.59 -7.81
C GLU A 46 5.18 11.48 -6.72
N GLN A 47 5.20 10.39 -5.95
CA GLN A 47 6.15 10.22 -4.85
C GLN A 47 7.53 9.73 -5.28
N PHE A 48 7.58 8.84 -6.27
CA PHE A 48 8.81 8.12 -6.63
C PHE A 48 9.32 8.45 -8.04
N GLY A 49 8.59 9.24 -8.83
CA GLY A 49 8.92 9.57 -10.21
C GLY A 49 8.65 8.44 -11.22
N ASP A 50 8.18 7.28 -10.75
CA ASP A 50 7.77 6.11 -11.53
C ASP A 50 6.74 5.29 -10.73
N ALA A 51 6.16 4.22 -11.29
CA ALA A 51 5.27 3.32 -10.57
C ALA A 51 5.98 1.98 -10.27
N PRO A 52 6.92 1.93 -9.31
CA PRO A 52 7.66 0.72 -9.04
C PRO A 52 6.74 -0.39 -8.50
N PHE A 53 7.03 -1.64 -8.88
CA PHE A 53 6.51 -2.82 -8.20
C PHE A 53 7.29 -3.01 -6.90
N ALA A 54 6.76 -2.50 -5.79
CA ALA A 54 7.35 -2.70 -4.47
C ALA A 54 6.25 -2.75 -3.41
N LEU A 55 6.45 -3.60 -2.40
CA LEU A 55 5.65 -3.58 -1.19
C LEU A 55 6.07 -2.34 -0.40
N VAL A 56 5.36 -1.24 -0.58
CA VAL A 56 5.64 0.03 0.10
C VAL A 56 4.67 0.18 1.27
N PRO A 57 5.14 0.18 2.52
CA PRO A 57 4.34 0.65 3.63
C PRO A 57 4.20 2.17 3.50
N VAL A 58 2.98 2.65 3.22
CA VAL A 58 2.65 4.08 3.22
C VAL A 58 2.08 4.40 4.59
N ASP A 59 2.81 5.15 5.41
CA ASP A 59 2.32 5.66 6.69
C ASP A 59 1.56 6.99 6.47
N LEU A 60 0.33 7.06 6.97
CA LEU A 60 -0.56 8.22 6.87
C LEU A 60 -0.35 9.20 8.03
N ALA A 61 0.38 8.79 9.08
CA ALA A 61 0.64 9.61 10.27
C ALA A 61 2.01 10.32 10.25
N GLY A 62 2.82 10.16 9.19
CA GLY A 62 4.20 10.63 9.17
C GLY A 62 4.36 12.16 8.98
N GLU A 63 4.98 12.83 9.96
CA GLU A 63 5.60 14.15 9.77
C GLU A 63 6.71 14.06 8.70
N GLN A 64 6.68 14.98 7.73
CA GLN A 64 7.73 15.14 6.71
C GLN A 64 9.01 15.65 7.40
N VAL A 65 10.08 14.84 7.39
CA VAL A 65 11.44 15.25 7.81
C VAL A 65 12.28 15.57 6.60
#